data_AF-A0A5U8Y299-F1
#
_entry.id   AF-A0A5U8Y299-F1
#
_cell.length_a   1.000
_cell.length_b   1.000
_cell.length_c   1.000
_cell.angle_alpha   90.00
_cell.angle_beta   90.00
_cell.angle_gamma   90.00
#
_symmetry.space_group_name_H-M   'P 1'
#
loop_
_entity.id
_entity.type
_entity.pdbx_description
1 polymer ?
#
loop_
_entity_poly.entity_id
_entity_poly.type
_entity_poly.pdbx_seq_one_letter_code
_entity_poly.pdbx_strand_id
1 'polypeptide(L)'
;IRIIDADGWRWWAMLPASTEWVGTDYADQSWTLASYQTNPETDPRPTAVNWNGGVDEVTFLPDGTSKEFDYIDLYTLNGTPTTYAVDDGYTMLFGLTFYMDAPATVYLGDCTIKGQRLDALPYTPGIIPFSNNSVPNAPTFDSWRGQPYPGYQYPFYYALQTLEENPNRDLMISNVIDFWYDSQQWYHQQFGVMGPGASAYVWDRWDMPDGETPNTWTMYHFGTNVAWSGYQPRAFYAAVKMYETMRDQKLTIPDKLVTYIKNWLLFLRDFVEENDIVPSDYPVDKAPEPLENDFTGHMSGLYLAGICKAYMLGLRIPGHIGLARTVYQEIVDNYVQRPGYEDIMNGSWSPFADPVNNGKDGMFFGFWAGEIMRGLSIYAEFIFSIFP
;
A
#
# COMPACT_ATOMS: atom_id res chain seq x y z
N ILE A 1 -43.81 19.49 -10.44
CA ILE A 1 -42.67 20.30 -10.92
C ILE A 1 -43.19 21.66 -11.40
N ARG A 2 -42.47 22.75 -11.12
CA ARG A 2 -42.75 24.08 -11.68
C ARG A 2 -41.52 24.66 -12.37
N ILE A 3 -41.77 25.43 -13.43
CA ILE A 3 -40.75 26.19 -14.17
C ILE A 3 -41.28 27.58 -14.51
N ILE A 4 -40.36 28.46 -14.89
CA ILE A 4 -40.64 29.71 -15.58
C ILE A 4 -40.06 29.57 -16.99
N ASP A 5 -40.88 29.84 -18.00
CA ASP A 5 -40.44 29.80 -19.40
C ASP A 5 -39.70 31.07 -19.83
N ALA A 6 -39.20 31.09 -21.06
CA ALA A 6 -38.39 32.18 -21.58
C ALA A 6 -39.11 33.55 -21.62
N ASP A 7 -40.44 33.53 -21.66
CA ASP A 7 -41.28 34.74 -21.68
C ASP A 7 -41.75 35.11 -20.25
N GLY A 8 -41.30 34.39 -19.23
CA GLY A 8 -41.62 34.63 -17.82
C GLY A 8 -42.91 33.97 -17.32
N TRP A 9 -43.56 33.12 -18.12
CA TRP A 9 -44.79 32.43 -17.72
C TRP A 9 -44.50 31.22 -16.87
N ARG A 10 -45.33 31.02 -15.84
CA ARG A 10 -45.22 29.91 -14.91
C ARG A 10 -46.01 28.71 -15.38
N TRP A 11 -45.35 27.57 -15.42
CA TRP A 11 -45.94 26.30 -15.83
C TRP A 11 -45.73 25.23 -14.77
N TRP A 12 -46.60 24.23 -14.77
CA TRP A 12 -46.44 23.06 -13.90
C TRP A 12 -46.79 21.76 -14.62
N ALA A 13 -46.16 20.69 -14.18
CA ALA A 13 -46.43 19.32 -14.60
C ALA A 13 -46.32 18.39 -13.38
N MET A 14 -47.09 17.31 -13.40
CA MET A 14 -47.01 16.28 -12.35
C MET A 14 -45.76 15.41 -12.52
N LEU A 15 -45.10 15.13 -11.39
CA LEU A 15 -44.12 14.06 -11.30
C LEU A 15 -44.83 12.86 -10.67
N PRO A 16 -45.07 11.77 -11.43
CA PRO A 16 -45.75 10.60 -10.88
C PRO A 16 -44.87 9.94 -9.82
N ALA A 17 -45.50 9.49 -8.73
CA ALA A 17 -44.81 8.70 -7.71
C ALA A 17 -44.37 7.35 -8.28
N SER A 18 -43.15 6.93 -7.94
CA SER A 18 -42.57 5.65 -8.35
C SER A 18 -41.73 5.08 -7.22
N THR A 19 -41.65 3.75 -7.16
CA THR A 19 -40.70 3.02 -6.29
C THR A 19 -39.45 2.55 -7.05
N GLU A 20 -39.41 2.79 -8.37
CA GLU A 20 -38.29 2.49 -9.27
C GLU A 20 -37.70 3.78 -9.84
N TRP A 21 -36.44 3.73 -10.30
CA TRP A 21 -35.80 4.83 -11.02
C TRP A 21 -36.46 5.03 -12.39
N VAL A 22 -37.17 6.14 -12.55
CA VAL A 22 -37.86 6.48 -13.80
C VAL A 22 -37.22 7.71 -14.45
N GLY A 23 -36.77 7.57 -15.69
CA GLY A 23 -36.41 8.71 -16.53
C GLY A 23 -37.67 9.32 -17.15
N THR A 24 -37.86 10.63 -17.02
CA THR A 24 -38.98 11.34 -17.65
C THR A 24 -38.44 12.51 -18.45
N ASP A 25 -38.78 12.56 -19.74
CA ASP A 25 -38.57 13.74 -20.57
C ASP A 25 -39.78 14.66 -20.45
N TYR A 26 -39.54 15.89 -19.98
CA TYR A 26 -40.58 16.90 -19.81
C TYR A 26 -40.69 17.87 -20.98
N ALA A 27 -39.86 17.75 -22.03
CA ALA A 27 -40.06 18.49 -23.27
C ALA A 27 -41.34 18.04 -24.00
N ASP A 28 -41.70 16.75 -23.86
CA ASP A 28 -42.83 16.10 -24.54
C ASP A 28 -44.11 15.98 -23.68
N GLN A 29 -44.11 16.54 -22.46
CA GLN A 29 -45.25 16.46 -21.55
C GLN A 29 -46.23 17.62 -21.73
N SER A 30 -47.51 17.37 -21.38
CA SER A 30 -48.54 18.42 -21.33
C SER A 30 -48.32 19.30 -20.09
N TRP A 31 -47.60 20.40 -20.28
CA TRP A 31 -47.48 21.43 -19.26
C TRP A 31 -48.79 22.19 -19.10
N THR A 32 -49.16 22.46 -17.85
CA THR A 32 -50.34 23.24 -17.52
C THR A 32 -49.91 24.64 -17.11
N LEU A 33 -50.51 25.66 -17.73
CA LEU A 33 -50.29 27.05 -17.34
C LEU A 33 -50.75 27.24 -15.89
N ALA A 34 -49.88 27.75 -15.03
CA ALA A 34 -50.24 28.00 -13.64
C ALA A 34 -51.34 29.08 -13.56
N SER A 35 -52.30 28.89 -12.66
CA SER A 35 -53.37 29.88 -12.44
C SER A 35 -52.85 31.19 -11.86
N TYR A 36 -51.72 31.14 -11.14
CA TYR A 36 -51.03 32.32 -10.62
C TYR A 36 -49.84 32.69 -11.51
N GLN A 37 -49.86 33.92 -12.04
CA GLN A 37 -48.81 34.50 -12.87
C GLN A 37 -48.29 35.78 -12.24
N THR A 38 -47.02 36.08 -12.44
CA THR A 38 -46.41 37.37 -12.04
C THR A 38 -46.23 38.32 -13.22
N ASN A 39 -46.41 37.83 -14.45
CA ASN A 39 -46.45 38.64 -15.65
C ASN A 39 -47.78 39.41 -15.76
N PRO A 40 -47.80 40.54 -16.48
CA PRO A 40 -49.04 41.21 -16.84
C PRO A 40 -49.99 40.23 -17.52
N GLU A 41 -51.25 40.20 -17.10
CA GLU A 41 -52.32 39.43 -17.75
C GLU A 41 -52.52 39.93 -19.19
N THR A 42 -51.85 39.30 -20.16
CA THR A 42 -52.03 39.58 -21.59
C THR A 42 -52.98 38.58 -22.21
N ASP A 43 -53.88 39.06 -23.08
CA ASP A 43 -54.78 38.24 -23.90
C ASP A 43 -54.29 38.27 -25.37
N PRO A 44 -54.05 37.12 -26.03
CA PRO A 44 -54.23 35.74 -25.54
C PRO A 44 -53.11 35.26 -24.62
N ARG A 45 -53.48 34.44 -23.64
CA ARG A 45 -52.54 33.69 -22.80
C ARG A 45 -51.82 32.61 -23.62
N PRO A 46 -50.56 32.28 -23.29
CA PRO A 46 -49.83 31.24 -24.00
C PRO A 46 -50.48 29.85 -23.77
N THR A 47 -50.44 29.02 -24.81
CA THR A 47 -50.99 27.66 -24.78
C THR A 47 -49.92 26.57 -24.74
N ALA A 48 -48.64 26.95 -24.83
CA ALA A 48 -47.49 26.04 -24.76
C ALA A 48 -46.29 26.76 -24.12
N VAL A 49 -45.38 25.98 -23.55
CA VAL A 49 -44.13 26.46 -22.94
C VAL A 49 -43.18 26.98 -24.02
N ASN A 50 -42.61 28.17 -23.82
CA ASN A 50 -41.52 28.66 -24.63
C ASN A 50 -40.14 28.27 -24.05
N TRP A 51 -39.49 27.29 -24.67
CA TRP A 51 -38.18 26.78 -24.23
C TRP A 51 -36.98 27.59 -24.74
N ASN A 52 -37.19 28.67 -25.50
CA ASN A 52 -36.09 29.41 -26.13
C ASN A 52 -35.17 30.06 -25.08
N GLY A 53 -33.96 29.53 -24.92
CA GLY A 53 -33.01 29.97 -23.90
C GLY A 53 -32.89 29.05 -22.70
N GLY A 54 -33.69 27.97 -22.64
CA GLY A 54 -33.65 26.98 -21.56
C GLY A 54 -34.51 27.37 -20.36
N VAL A 55 -34.34 26.62 -19.27
CA VAL A 55 -34.98 26.88 -17.97
C VAL A 55 -33.89 27.03 -16.92
N ASP A 56 -33.89 28.17 -16.23
CA ASP A 56 -32.88 28.50 -15.23
C ASP A 56 -33.18 27.90 -13.84
N GLU A 57 -34.45 27.61 -13.55
CA GLU A 57 -34.89 27.09 -12.25
C GLU A 57 -36.00 26.04 -12.40
N VAL A 58 -35.86 24.94 -11.67
CA VAL A 58 -36.88 23.90 -11.53
C VAL A 58 -37.26 23.77 -10.06
N THR A 59 -38.54 23.94 -9.75
CA THR A 59 -39.05 23.79 -8.38
C THR A 59 -39.82 22.47 -8.22
N PHE A 60 -39.47 21.69 -7.21
CA PHE A 60 -40.25 20.52 -6.77
C PHE A 60 -41.19 20.93 -5.64
N LEU A 61 -42.47 20.62 -5.79
CA LEU A 61 -43.52 20.97 -4.83
C LEU A 61 -44.42 19.76 -4.62
N PRO A 62 -44.94 19.56 -3.39
CA PRO A 62 -45.87 18.47 -3.11
C PRO A 62 -47.22 18.74 -3.79
N ASP A 63 -47.88 17.68 -4.20
CA ASP A 63 -49.27 17.73 -4.66
C ASP A 63 -50.21 17.54 -3.46
N GLY A 64 -50.44 18.62 -2.71
CA GLY A 64 -51.37 18.64 -1.57
C GLY A 64 -50.90 19.50 -0.39
N THR A 65 -51.71 19.50 0.67
CA THR A 65 -51.44 20.21 1.94
C THR A 65 -50.75 19.34 2.99
N SER A 66 -50.52 18.05 2.69
CA SER A 66 -49.72 17.16 3.52
C SER A 66 -48.28 17.68 3.60
N LYS A 67 -47.78 17.84 4.83
CA LYS A 67 -46.37 18.17 5.09
C LYS A 67 -45.50 16.93 5.27
N GLU A 68 -46.08 15.73 5.22
CA GLU A 68 -45.33 14.48 5.19
C GLU A 68 -44.87 14.26 3.76
N PHE A 69 -43.66 14.73 3.48
CA PHE A 69 -42.92 14.31 2.30
C PHE A 69 -42.20 13.00 2.63
N ASP A 70 -42.67 11.91 2.03
CA ASP A 70 -41.77 10.82 1.68
C ASP A 70 -40.88 11.38 0.56
N TYR A 71 -39.59 11.52 0.85
CA TYR A 71 -38.50 12.10 0.05
C TYR A 71 -38.60 11.96 -1.50
N ILE A 72 -37.98 12.91 -2.21
CA ILE A 72 -37.69 12.79 -3.65
C ILE A 72 -36.21 12.45 -3.80
N ASP A 73 -35.92 11.32 -4.44
CA ASP A 73 -34.57 10.96 -4.86
C ASP A 73 -34.35 11.33 -6.33
N LEU A 74 -33.37 12.19 -6.58
CA LEU A 74 -33.02 12.66 -7.92
C LEU A 74 -31.69 12.04 -8.35
N TYR A 75 -31.71 11.21 -9.39
CA TYR A 75 -30.50 10.59 -9.91
C TYR A 75 -29.71 11.56 -10.82
N THR A 76 -30.37 12.15 -11.82
CA THR A 76 -29.74 13.08 -12.78
C THR A 76 -30.78 14.08 -13.33
N LEU A 77 -30.33 15.28 -13.72
CA LEU A 77 -31.10 16.26 -14.51
C LEU A 77 -30.37 16.49 -15.84
N ASN A 78 -31.11 16.72 -16.93
CA ASN A 78 -30.61 16.96 -18.29
C ASN A 78 -29.93 15.77 -19.00
N GLY A 79 -29.68 14.66 -18.31
CA GLY A 79 -29.25 13.40 -18.90
C GLY A 79 -28.37 12.56 -17.99
N THR A 80 -28.29 11.27 -18.26
CA THR A 80 -27.35 10.38 -17.57
C THR A 80 -25.91 10.75 -17.96
N PRO A 81 -24.98 10.93 -17.00
CA PRO A 81 -23.58 11.11 -17.29
C PRO A 81 -23.06 10.02 -18.22
N THR A 82 -22.18 10.39 -19.15
CA THR A 82 -21.55 9.43 -20.06
C THR A 82 -20.74 8.43 -19.25
N THR A 83 -20.88 7.14 -19.56
CA THR A 83 -20.02 6.11 -18.96
C THR A 83 -18.60 6.29 -19.49
N TYR A 84 -17.61 6.27 -18.58
CA TYR A 84 -16.21 6.31 -18.96
C TYR A 84 -15.73 4.89 -19.30
N ALA A 85 -15.16 4.71 -20.49
CA ALA A 85 -14.50 3.46 -20.91
C ALA A 85 -12.98 3.61 -20.74
N VAL A 86 -12.53 3.67 -19.48
CA VAL A 86 -11.10 3.65 -19.14
C VAL A 86 -10.82 2.47 -18.22
N ASP A 87 -9.73 1.76 -18.46
CA ASP A 87 -9.38 0.53 -17.73
C ASP A 87 -9.07 0.75 -16.24
N ASP A 88 -8.89 2.00 -15.80
CA ASP A 88 -8.51 2.38 -14.42
C ASP A 88 -9.31 3.58 -13.89
N GLY A 89 -10.62 3.58 -14.15
CA GLY A 89 -11.54 4.58 -13.60
C GLY A 89 -12.07 4.16 -12.22
N TYR A 90 -12.10 5.08 -11.26
CA TYR A 90 -12.88 4.92 -10.02
C TYR A 90 -13.87 6.08 -9.90
N THR A 91 -15.03 5.79 -9.29
CA THR A 91 -16.04 6.78 -8.95
C THR A 91 -15.93 7.15 -7.48
N MET A 92 -16.21 8.41 -7.13
CA MET A 92 -16.34 8.85 -5.76
C MET A 92 -17.73 9.43 -5.54
N LEU A 93 -18.39 9.01 -4.46
CA LEU A 93 -19.68 9.53 -4.03
C LEU A 93 -19.46 10.64 -3.00
N PHE A 94 -20.02 11.81 -3.26
CA PHE A 94 -20.09 12.90 -2.27
C PHE A 94 -21.53 13.04 -1.79
N GLY A 95 -21.75 12.82 -0.50
CA GLY A 95 -23.02 13.09 0.16
C GLY A 95 -23.02 14.46 0.80
N LEU A 96 -24.01 15.30 0.49
CA LEU A 96 -24.28 16.54 1.20
C LEU A 96 -25.59 16.37 1.97
N THR A 97 -25.54 16.57 3.29
CA THR A 97 -26.72 16.50 4.15
C THR A 97 -26.89 17.84 4.86
N PHE A 98 -28.07 18.45 4.73
CA PHE A 98 -28.41 19.72 5.37
C PHE A 98 -29.44 19.47 6.46
N TYR A 99 -29.16 19.92 7.69
CA TYR A 99 -30.10 19.95 8.79
C TYR A 99 -30.50 21.40 9.06
N MET A 100 -31.80 21.69 9.10
CA MET A 100 -32.32 23.05 9.21
C MET A 100 -33.56 23.10 10.10
N ASP A 101 -33.55 24.00 11.09
CA ASP A 101 -34.70 24.21 12.01
C ASP A 101 -35.73 25.21 11.48
N ALA A 102 -35.43 25.88 10.35
CA ALA A 102 -36.30 26.84 9.67
C ALA A 102 -36.07 26.79 8.15
N PRO A 103 -37.03 27.24 7.32
CA PRO A 103 -36.87 27.28 5.87
C PRO A 103 -35.65 28.11 5.46
N ALA A 104 -34.76 27.53 4.65
CA ALA A 104 -33.60 28.23 4.09
C ALA A 104 -33.34 27.82 2.64
N THR A 105 -32.67 28.70 1.90
CA THR A 105 -32.20 28.44 0.53
C THR A 105 -30.73 28.05 0.58
N VAL A 106 -30.39 26.87 0.06
CA VAL A 106 -29.02 26.40 -0.07
C VAL A 106 -28.54 26.63 -1.50
N TYR A 107 -27.43 27.34 -1.65
CA TYR A 107 -26.73 27.48 -2.93
C TYR A 107 -25.54 26.53 -2.94
N LEU A 108 -25.56 25.55 -3.85
CA LEU A 108 -24.43 24.68 -4.14
C LEU A 108 -23.83 25.10 -5.49
N GLY A 109 -22.61 25.64 -5.48
CA GLY A 109 -21.88 26.03 -6.69
C GLY A 109 -20.71 25.08 -6.96
N ASP A 110 -20.31 25.00 -8.25
CA ASP A 110 -19.11 24.34 -8.80
C ASP A 110 -18.42 23.34 -7.86
N CYS A 111 -19.02 22.17 -7.69
CA CYS A 111 -18.37 21.04 -7.04
C CYS A 111 -17.32 20.46 -7.99
N THR A 112 -16.14 21.06 -7.99
CA THR A 112 -14.99 20.55 -8.75
C THR A 112 -14.04 19.83 -7.81
N ILE A 113 -13.76 18.57 -8.09
CA ILE A 113 -12.64 17.87 -7.46
C ILE A 113 -11.36 18.39 -8.12
N LYS A 114 -10.52 19.08 -7.37
CA LYS A 114 -9.21 19.51 -7.85
C LYS A 114 -8.17 18.44 -7.50
N GLY A 115 -7.54 17.85 -8.52
CA GLY A 115 -6.33 17.02 -8.38
C GLY A 115 -6.53 15.58 -7.92
N GLN A 116 -7.48 14.81 -8.47
CA GLN A 116 -7.59 13.40 -8.10
C GLN A 116 -6.73 12.47 -8.98
N ARG A 117 -5.69 11.93 -8.36
CA ARG A 117 -5.14 10.58 -8.52
C ARG A 117 -4.62 10.25 -7.11
N LEU A 118 -4.96 9.07 -6.56
CA LEU A 118 -4.79 8.75 -5.12
C LEU A 118 -3.32 8.43 -4.72
N ASP A 119 -2.35 8.90 -5.50
CA ASP A 119 -0.93 8.57 -5.42
C ASP A 119 -0.06 9.68 -4.80
N ALA A 120 -0.51 10.29 -3.70
CA ALA A 120 0.44 11.04 -2.85
C ALA A 120 0.70 10.35 -1.51
N LEU A 121 0.37 9.05 -1.38
CA LEU A 121 0.98 8.28 -0.29
C LEU A 121 2.48 8.28 -0.54
N PRO A 122 3.32 8.68 0.45
CA PRO A 122 4.75 8.71 0.28
C PRO A 122 5.26 7.39 -0.30
N TYR A 123 6.18 7.50 -1.26
CA TYR A 123 6.81 6.38 -1.96
C TYR A 123 5.85 5.54 -2.84
N THR A 124 4.76 6.15 -3.34
CA THR A 124 3.87 5.55 -4.34
C THR A 124 3.97 6.26 -5.70
N PRO A 125 3.82 5.53 -6.82
CA PRO A 125 3.64 4.07 -6.93
C PRO A 125 4.93 3.30 -6.58
N GLY A 126 4.82 2.00 -6.29
CA GLY A 126 5.96 1.09 -6.08
C GLY A 126 5.95 0.39 -4.72
N ILE A 127 5.69 1.12 -3.64
CA ILE A 127 5.52 0.52 -2.32
C ILE A 127 4.13 -0.12 -2.20
N ILE A 128 4.11 -1.37 -1.73
CA ILE A 128 2.89 -2.12 -1.45
C ILE A 128 2.62 -2.20 0.07
N PRO A 129 1.34 -2.15 0.49
CA PRO A 129 0.98 -2.37 1.89
C PRO A 129 1.19 -3.83 2.31
N PHE A 130 1.18 -4.10 3.62
CA PHE A 130 1.37 -5.44 4.22
C PHE A 130 0.45 -6.53 3.67
N SER A 131 -0.82 -6.22 3.46
CA SER A 131 -1.81 -7.13 2.90
C SER A 131 -2.46 -6.52 1.67
N ASN A 132 -2.58 -7.35 0.63
CA ASN A 132 -3.28 -7.06 -0.60
C ASN A 132 -4.52 -7.95 -0.77
N ASN A 133 -5.12 -8.43 0.33
CA ASN A 133 -6.29 -9.30 0.31
C ASN A 133 -7.36 -8.74 -0.64
N SER A 134 -7.48 -9.38 -1.79
CA SER A 134 -8.49 -9.08 -2.79
C SER A 134 -9.43 -10.28 -2.86
N VAL A 135 -10.72 -10.03 -2.70
CA VAL A 135 -11.75 -11.05 -2.88
C VAL A 135 -12.26 -10.90 -4.31
N PRO A 136 -12.09 -11.91 -5.17
CA PRO A 136 -12.62 -11.86 -6.53
C PRO A 136 -14.13 -11.56 -6.50
N ASN A 137 -14.57 -10.57 -7.28
CA ASN A 137 -15.96 -10.12 -7.38
C ASN A 137 -16.56 -9.41 -6.15
N ALA A 138 -15.75 -9.04 -5.15
CA ALA A 138 -16.23 -8.15 -4.11
C ALA A 138 -16.30 -6.70 -4.63
N PRO A 139 -17.46 -6.01 -4.51
CA PRO A 139 -17.62 -4.62 -4.93
C PRO A 139 -16.88 -3.64 -4.01
N THR A 140 -16.40 -4.10 -2.86
CA THR A 140 -15.65 -3.33 -1.87
C THR A 140 -14.43 -4.13 -1.40
N PHE A 141 -13.32 -3.45 -1.12
CA PHE A 141 -12.17 -4.10 -0.49
C PHE A 141 -12.54 -4.54 0.93
N ASP A 142 -12.35 -5.82 1.24
CA ASP A 142 -12.90 -6.48 2.44
C ASP A 142 -11.96 -6.40 3.66
N SER A 143 -10.86 -5.65 3.62
CA SER A 143 -9.90 -5.62 4.75
C SER A 143 -8.98 -4.40 4.78
N TRP A 144 -8.54 -4.06 5.99
CA TRP A 144 -7.40 -3.19 6.26
C TRP A 144 -6.13 -3.74 5.57
N ARG A 145 -5.43 -2.88 4.82
CA ARG A 145 -4.26 -3.29 4.04
C ARG A 145 -2.97 -3.30 4.84
N GLY A 146 -2.96 -2.67 6.01
CA GLY A 146 -1.74 -2.50 6.79
C GLY A 146 -0.86 -1.35 6.30
N GLN A 147 0.14 -1.04 7.13
CA GLN A 147 1.27 -0.18 6.79
C GLN A 147 2.17 -0.88 5.76
N PRO A 148 2.96 -0.16 4.96
CA PRO A 148 4.09 -0.76 4.24
C PRO A 148 5.29 -0.99 5.16
N TYR A 149 6.00 -2.10 4.91
CA TYR A 149 7.19 -2.51 5.66
C TYR A 149 8.37 -2.64 4.71
N PRO A 150 9.57 -2.11 5.03
CA PRO A 150 10.78 -2.32 4.23
C PRO A 150 11.05 -3.78 3.89
N GLY A 151 10.82 -4.68 4.86
CA GLY A 151 11.04 -6.13 4.71
C GLY A 151 9.98 -6.89 3.92
N TYR A 152 8.86 -6.25 3.57
CA TYR A 152 7.84 -6.83 2.67
C TYR A 152 7.98 -6.39 1.22
N GLN A 153 8.96 -5.54 0.90
CA GLN A 153 9.17 -5.09 -0.47
C GLN A 153 10.14 -6.03 -1.18
N TYR A 154 9.70 -6.64 -2.28
CA TYR A 154 10.56 -7.41 -3.21
C TYR A 154 10.47 -6.83 -4.63
N PRO A 155 10.89 -5.57 -4.85
CA PRO A 155 10.59 -4.78 -6.04
C PRO A 155 11.37 -5.18 -7.30
N PHE A 156 12.19 -6.24 -7.27
CA PHE A 156 13.04 -6.60 -8.40
C PHE A 156 12.24 -6.90 -9.67
N TYR A 157 10.97 -7.29 -9.55
CA TYR A 157 10.09 -7.47 -10.71
C TYR A 157 9.83 -6.17 -11.47
N TYR A 158 9.86 -4.99 -10.83
CA TYR A 158 9.79 -3.72 -11.54
C TYR A 158 10.98 -3.58 -12.49
N ALA A 159 12.18 -3.93 -12.05
CA ALA A 159 13.37 -3.88 -12.90
C ALA A 159 13.32 -4.86 -14.08
N LEU A 160 12.49 -5.90 -14.03
CA LEU A 160 12.29 -6.85 -15.14
C LEU A 160 11.33 -6.33 -16.22
N GLN A 161 10.57 -5.27 -15.95
CA GLN A 161 9.59 -4.72 -16.88
C GLN A 161 10.23 -3.74 -17.88
N THR A 162 9.67 -3.67 -19.08
CA THR A 162 9.96 -2.61 -20.06
C THR A 162 9.14 -1.35 -19.76
N LEU A 163 9.52 -0.19 -20.34
CA LEU A 163 8.71 1.04 -20.23
C LEU A 163 7.39 0.95 -21.00
N GLU A 164 7.33 0.04 -21.98
CA GLU A 164 6.11 -0.25 -22.72
C GLU A 164 5.11 -1.02 -21.84
N GLU A 165 5.58 -2.04 -21.11
CA GLU A 165 4.75 -2.81 -20.16
C GLU A 165 4.36 -1.98 -18.93
N ASN A 166 5.24 -1.09 -18.46
CA ASN A 166 4.97 -0.23 -17.32
C ASN A 166 5.65 1.14 -17.48
N PRO A 167 4.92 2.17 -17.94
CA PRO A 167 5.43 3.53 -18.08
C PRO A 167 5.92 4.16 -16.76
N ASN A 168 5.46 3.66 -15.60
CA ASN A 168 5.84 4.17 -14.28
C ASN A 168 7.00 3.38 -13.64
N ARG A 169 7.60 2.42 -14.35
CA ARG A 169 8.62 1.52 -13.81
C ARG A 169 9.74 2.25 -13.07
N ASP A 170 10.36 3.25 -13.69
CA ASP A 170 11.52 3.93 -13.12
C ASP A 170 11.15 4.73 -11.86
N LEU A 171 9.93 5.29 -11.82
CA LEU A 171 9.38 5.94 -10.64
C LEU A 171 9.14 4.93 -9.51
N MET A 172 8.56 3.76 -9.81
CA MET A 172 8.37 2.68 -8.83
C MET A 172 9.71 2.21 -8.24
N ILE A 173 10.72 2.07 -9.08
CA ILE A 173 12.08 1.70 -8.65
C ILE A 173 12.66 2.77 -7.73
N SER A 174 12.60 4.05 -8.12
CA SER A 174 13.10 5.16 -7.30
C SER A 174 12.42 5.20 -5.94
N ASN A 175 11.09 5.12 -5.92
CA ASN A 175 10.31 5.20 -4.70
C ASN A 175 10.65 4.09 -3.70
N VAL A 176 10.86 2.85 -4.17
CA VAL A 176 11.22 1.76 -3.26
C VAL A 176 12.64 1.92 -2.71
N ILE A 177 13.57 2.40 -3.54
CA ILE A 177 14.95 2.68 -3.10
C ILE A 177 14.97 3.82 -2.08
N ASP A 178 14.19 4.88 -2.33
CA ASP A 178 14.04 6.01 -1.41
C ASP A 178 13.41 5.56 -0.09
N PHE A 179 12.39 4.70 -0.14
CA PHE A 179 11.74 4.12 1.05
C PHE A 179 12.74 3.35 1.92
N TRP A 180 13.52 2.45 1.32
CA TRP A 180 14.56 1.71 2.06
C TRP A 180 15.63 2.65 2.64
N TYR A 181 16.15 3.57 1.82
CA TYR A 181 17.20 4.48 2.25
C TYR A 181 16.74 5.38 3.41
N ASP A 182 15.57 6.00 3.28
CA ASP A 182 15.02 6.90 4.28
C ASP A 182 14.66 6.15 5.58
N SER A 183 14.21 4.89 5.49
CA SER A 183 13.98 4.04 6.67
C SER A 183 15.27 3.80 7.47
N GLN A 184 16.41 3.64 6.78
CA GLN A 184 17.73 3.46 7.39
C GLN A 184 18.26 4.76 7.99
N GLN A 185 18.02 5.90 7.34
CA GLN A 185 18.36 7.22 7.88
C GLN A 185 17.58 7.52 9.14
N TRP A 186 16.28 7.22 9.15
CA TRP A 186 15.45 7.39 10.33
C TRP A 186 15.92 6.49 11.49
N TYR A 187 16.20 5.21 11.22
CA TYR A 187 16.67 4.27 12.24
C TYR A 187 17.97 4.76 12.90
N HIS A 188 18.92 5.23 12.09
CA HIS A 188 20.16 5.82 12.59
C HIS A 188 19.92 7.06 13.46
N GLN A 189 18.95 7.92 13.10
CA GLN A 189 18.60 9.09 13.91
C GLN A 189 17.99 8.69 15.26
N GLN A 190 17.22 7.59 15.32
CA GLN A 190 16.60 7.12 16.56
C GLN A 190 17.57 6.38 17.47
N PHE A 191 18.41 5.50 16.91
CA PHE A 191 19.17 4.52 17.70
C PHE A 191 20.68 4.67 17.56
N GLY A 192 21.18 5.60 16.73
CA GLY A 192 22.62 5.85 16.56
C GLY A 192 23.36 4.78 15.75
N VAL A 193 22.65 3.82 15.15
CA VAL A 193 23.24 2.71 14.39
C VAL A 193 22.84 2.81 12.92
N MET A 194 23.84 2.78 12.03
CA MET A 194 23.62 2.84 10.58
C MET A 194 23.71 1.44 9.97
N GLY A 195 22.61 0.96 9.38
CA GLY A 195 22.52 -0.37 8.75
C GLY A 195 21.08 -0.85 8.76
N PRO A 196 20.48 -1.08 9.93
CA PRO A 196 19.06 -1.40 10.05
C PRO A 196 18.14 -0.25 9.65
N GLY A 197 16.88 -0.57 9.33
CA GLY A 197 15.86 0.41 8.96
C GLY A 197 14.67 0.41 9.91
N ALA A 198 13.79 1.40 9.78
CA ALA A 198 12.48 1.37 10.43
C ALA A 198 11.70 0.10 10.08
N SER A 199 10.85 -0.38 10.99
CA SER A 199 10.04 -1.57 10.73
C SER A 199 8.88 -1.30 9.77
N ALA A 200 8.24 -0.14 9.87
CA ALA A 200 7.09 0.23 9.05
C ALA A 200 7.01 1.75 8.82
N TYR A 201 6.15 2.15 7.88
CA TYR A 201 5.81 3.55 7.63
C TYR A 201 4.31 3.78 7.78
N VAL A 202 3.94 4.87 8.43
CA VAL A 202 2.54 5.24 8.67
C VAL A 202 2.06 6.10 7.52
N TRP A 203 1.29 5.53 6.61
CA TRP A 203 0.64 6.34 5.56
C TRP A 203 -0.53 7.14 6.13
N ASP A 204 -0.64 8.40 5.71
CA ASP A 204 -1.80 9.26 6.01
C ASP A 204 -3.05 8.77 5.27
N ARG A 205 -3.76 7.84 5.92
CA ARG A 205 -5.00 7.25 5.45
C ARG A 205 -6.00 7.22 6.59
N TRP A 206 -7.28 7.22 6.23
CA TRP A 206 -8.38 7.08 7.19
C TRP A 206 -8.32 5.78 8.01
N ASP A 207 -7.56 4.78 7.54
CA ASP A 207 -7.38 3.47 8.17
C ASP A 207 -5.99 3.30 8.84
N MET A 208 -5.24 4.38 9.08
CA MET A 208 -3.96 4.29 9.79
C MET A 208 -4.17 3.80 11.24
N PRO A 209 -3.20 3.12 11.87
CA PRO A 209 -3.34 2.65 13.25
C PRO A 209 -3.58 3.78 14.26
N ASP A 210 -4.47 3.53 15.22
CA ASP A 210 -4.78 4.47 16.29
C ASP A 210 -3.53 4.84 17.10
N GLY A 211 -3.35 6.14 17.35
CA GLY A 211 -2.25 6.68 18.16
C GLY A 211 -0.93 6.86 17.41
N GLU A 212 -0.85 6.50 16.13
CA GLU A 212 0.32 6.75 15.30
C GLU A 212 0.26 8.14 14.63
N THR A 213 1.43 8.68 14.29
CA THR A 213 1.52 9.97 13.57
C THR A 213 1.52 9.71 12.06
N PRO A 214 0.66 10.39 11.28
CA PRO A 214 0.68 10.25 9.83
C PRO A 214 2.04 10.62 9.23
N ASN A 215 2.43 9.91 8.18
CA ASN A 215 3.65 10.13 7.39
C ASN A 215 4.97 10.05 8.18
N THR A 216 5.01 9.19 9.20
CA THR A 216 6.23 8.92 9.98
C THR A 216 6.69 7.47 9.87
N TRP A 217 7.97 7.23 10.17
CA TRP A 217 8.52 5.90 10.38
C TRP A 217 8.22 5.40 11.80
N THR A 218 8.10 4.09 11.96
CA THR A 218 7.84 3.45 13.25
C THR A 218 8.55 2.09 13.36
N MET A 219 8.86 1.69 14.60
CA MET A 219 9.28 0.32 14.90
C MET A 219 8.12 -0.61 15.24
N TYR A 220 6.91 -0.04 15.41
CA TYR A 220 5.71 -0.79 15.76
C TYR A 220 4.98 -1.33 14.53
N HIS A 221 4.10 -2.29 14.80
CA HIS A 221 3.24 -3.01 13.91
C HIS A 221 1.83 -3.00 14.51
N PHE A 222 0.82 -2.71 13.70
CA PHE A 222 -0.59 -2.79 14.12
C PHE A 222 -0.86 -1.95 15.38
N GLY A 223 -0.38 -0.70 15.40
CA GLY A 223 -0.46 0.19 16.55
C GLY A 223 0.74 0.01 17.49
N THR A 224 0.63 -0.87 18.49
CA THR A 224 1.63 -0.98 19.57
C THR A 224 2.39 -2.29 19.61
N ASN A 225 2.14 -3.23 18.69
CA ASN A 225 2.87 -4.49 18.67
C ASN A 225 4.29 -4.27 18.12
N VAL A 226 5.24 -5.04 18.62
CA VAL A 226 6.60 -5.03 18.06
C VAL A 226 6.56 -5.71 16.70
N ALA A 227 7.13 -5.05 15.68
CA ALA A 227 7.27 -5.66 14.37
C ALA A 227 8.26 -6.83 14.40
N TRP A 228 8.06 -7.80 13.53
CA TRP A 228 8.92 -8.98 13.50
C TRP A 228 10.33 -8.66 12.97
N SER A 229 11.35 -8.98 13.75
CA SER A 229 12.78 -8.75 13.48
C SER A 229 13.25 -9.33 12.14
N GLY A 230 12.62 -10.42 11.66
CA GLY A 230 12.93 -11.03 10.37
C GLY A 230 12.69 -10.14 9.14
N TYR A 231 11.94 -9.03 9.26
CA TYR A 231 11.79 -8.05 8.17
C TYR A 231 13.08 -7.33 7.81
N GLN A 232 14.00 -7.17 8.77
CA GLN A 232 15.28 -6.50 8.57
C GLN A 232 16.17 -7.21 7.54
N PRO A 233 16.53 -8.49 7.71
CA PRO A 233 17.32 -9.23 6.73
C PRO A 233 16.62 -9.39 5.38
N ARG A 234 15.29 -9.45 5.35
CA ARG A 234 14.52 -9.50 4.10
C ARG A 234 14.72 -8.23 3.28
N ALA A 235 14.64 -7.06 3.92
CA ALA A 235 14.89 -5.77 3.27
C ALA A 235 16.32 -5.69 2.71
N PHE A 236 17.32 -6.13 3.48
CA PHE A 236 18.71 -6.19 3.03
C PHE A 236 18.88 -7.09 1.80
N TYR A 237 18.43 -8.34 1.86
CA TYR A 237 18.56 -9.26 0.74
C TYR A 237 17.78 -8.79 -0.50
N ALA A 238 16.57 -8.24 -0.31
CA ALA A 238 15.75 -7.69 -1.39
C ALA A 238 16.47 -6.53 -2.10
N ALA A 239 17.14 -5.64 -1.36
CA ALA A 239 17.94 -4.56 -1.95
C ALA A 239 19.12 -5.09 -2.77
N VAL A 240 19.84 -6.11 -2.28
CA VAL A 240 20.92 -6.77 -3.04
C VAL A 240 20.37 -7.43 -4.31
N LYS A 241 19.20 -8.09 -4.23
CA LYS A 241 18.54 -8.69 -5.39
C LYS A 241 18.05 -7.64 -6.39
N MET A 242 17.59 -6.49 -5.92
CA MET A 242 17.24 -5.35 -6.75
C MET A 242 18.46 -4.84 -7.51
N TYR A 243 19.58 -4.64 -6.82
CA TYR A 243 20.85 -4.21 -7.45
C TYR A 243 21.29 -5.18 -8.54
N GLU A 244 21.30 -6.49 -8.27
CA GLU A 244 21.61 -7.51 -9.29
C GLU A 244 20.72 -7.34 -10.51
N THR A 245 19.40 -7.27 -10.28
CA THR A 245 18.43 -7.27 -11.37
C THR A 245 18.58 -6.00 -12.21
N MET A 246 18.75 -4.83 -11.57
CA MET A 246 19.02 -3.57 -12.28
C MET A 246 20.32 -3.64 -13.09
N ARG A 247 21.40 -4.20 -12.52
CA ARG A 247 22.68 -4.37 -13.22
C ARG A 247 22.52 -5.26 -14.45
N ASP A 248 21.87 -6.40 -14.30
CA ASP A 248 21.71 -7.39 -15.37
C ASP A 248 20.81 -6.85 -16.48
N GLN A 249 19.80 -6.04 -16.12
CA GLN A 249 18.92 -5.32 -17.05
C GLN A 249 19.54 -4.01 -17.58
N LYS A 250 20.79 -3.69 -17.20
CA LYS A 250 21.53 -2.48 -17.61
C LYS A 250 20.80 -1.17 -17.30
N LEU A 251 20.03 -1.16 -16.22
CA LEU A 251 19.37 0.03 -15.70
C LEU A 251 20.36 0.92 -14.95
N THR A 252 20.06 2.21 -14.86
CA THR A 252 20.83 3.14 -14.03
C THR A 252 20.62 2.79 -12.57
N ILE A 253 21.70 2.50 -11.83
CA ILE A 253 21.64 2.13 -10.42
C ILE A 253 21.79 3.39 -9.56
N PRO A 254 20.79 3.77 -8.74
CA PRO A 254 20.90 4.93 -7.86
C PRO A 254 21.94 4.72 -6.74
N ASP A 255 22.71 5.76 -6.43
CA ASP A 255 23.72 5.74 -5.35
C ASP A 255 23.13 5.41 -3.98
N LYS A 256 21.86 5.79 -3.75
CA LYS A 256 21.12 5.44 -2.53
C LYS A 256 21.01 3.92 -2.32
N LEU A 257 20.79 3.15 -3.39
CA LEU A 257 20.72 1.68 -3.29
C LEU A 257 22.08 1.08 -2.90
N VAL A 258 23.15 1.56 -3.53
CA VAL A 258 24.52 1.15 -3.20
C VAL A 258 24.86 1.49 -1.75
N THR A 259 24.50 2.70 -1.32
CA THR A 259 24.75 3.18 0.04
C THR A 259 23.97 2.35 1.07
N TYR A 260 22.68 2.11 0.83
CA TYR A 260 21.84 1.29 1.69
C TYR A 260 22.41 -0.12 1.91
N ILE A 261 22.84 -0.78 0.82
CA ILE A 261 23.47 -2.12 0.87
C ILE A 261 24.80 -2.08 1.63
N LYS A 262 25.67 -1.08 1.36
CA LYS A 262 26.97 -0.97 2.03
C LYS A 262 26.84 -0.70 3.52
N ASN A 263 25.87 0.13 3.93
CA ASN A 263 25.58 0.38 5.34
C ASN A 263 25.19 -0.90 6.07
N TRP A 264 24.32 -1.73 5.47
CA TRP A 264 24.00 -3.06 6.00
C TRP A 264 25.22 -3.96 6.14
N LEU A 265 26.07 -4.04 5.10
CA LEU A 265 27.27 -4.88 5.13
C LEU A 265 28.27 -4.45 6.22
N LEU A 266 28.48 -3.14 6.38
CA LEU A 266 29.37 -2.59 7.40
C LEU A 266 28.82 -2.85 8.80
N PHE A 267 27.53 -2.60 9.02
CA PHE A 267 26.85 -2.92 10.27
C PHE A 267 27.00 -4.39 10.66
N LEU A 268 26.68 -5.31 9.73
CA LEU A 268 26.79 -6.74 10.01
C LEU A 268 28.23 -7.17 10.29
N ARG A 269 29.20 -6.60 9.58
CA ARG A 269 30.63 -6.84 9.87
C ARG A 269 30.96 -6.40 11.29
N ASP A 270 30.65 -5.16 11.64
CA ASP A 270 31.03 -4.58 12.93
C ASP A 270 30.35 -5.33 14.08
N PHE A 271 29.06 -5.65 13.93
CA PHE A 271 28.31 -6.44 14.91
C PHE A 271 28.92 -7.83 15.11
N VAL A 272 29.30 -8.52 14.03
CA VAL A 272 29.92 -9.85 14.10
C VAL A 272 31.35 -9.76 14.66
N GLU A 273 32.14 -8.75 14.31
CA GLU A 273 33.50 -8.55 14.85
C GLU A 273 33.48 -8.28 16.35
N GLU A 274 32.43 -7.65 16.87
CA GLU A 274 32.28 -7.34 18.29
C GLU A 274 31.67 -8.50 19.11
N ASN A 275 30.85 -9.35 18.49
CA ASN A 275 29.99 -10.29 19.22
C ASN A 275 30.09 -11.76 18.78
N ASP A 276 30.82 -12.07 17.70
CA ASP A 276 30.93 -13.41 17.09
C ASP A 276 29.60 -14.07 16.66
N ILE A 277 28.48 -13.33 16.69
CA ILE A 277 27.13 -13.76 16.29
C ILE A 277 26.47 -12.70 15.39
N VAL A 278 25.42 -13.08 14.65
CA VAL A 278 24.62 -12.10 13.89
C VAL A 278 23.48 -11.53 14.75
N PRO A 279 22.98 -10.32 14.46
CA PRO A 279 21.82 -9.78 15.16
C PRO A 279 20.55 -10.57 14.82
N SER A 280 19.84 -11.04 15.85
CA SER A 280 18.57 -11.77 15.74
C SER A 280 17.34 -10.97 16.18
N ASP A 281 17.54 -9.88 16.92
CA ASP A 281 16.46 -9.03 17.43
C ASP A 281 16.68 -7.55 17.15
N TYR A 282 15.58 -6.85 16.86
CA TYR A 282 15.53 -5.43 16.53
C TYR A 282 14.42 -4.76 17.36
N PRO A 283 14.72 -4.45 18.63
CA PRO A 283 13.73 -3.90 19.57
C PRO A 283 13.26 -2.50 19.16
N VAL A 284 12.11 -2.10 19.70
CA VAL A 284 11.43 -0.85 19.30
C VAL A 284 12.06 0.42 19.85
N ASP A 285 12.87 0.32 20.89
CA ASP A 285 13.33 1.43 21.72
C ASP A 285 14.87 1.51 21.87
N LYS A 286 15.61 0.58 21.27
CA LYS A 286 17.07 0.56 21.33
C LYS A 286 17.70 -0.08 20.10
N ALA A 287 19.02 0.08 20.00
CA ALA A 287 19.83 -0.63 19.00
C ALA A 287 19.82 -2.15 19.24
N PRO A 288 20.11 -2.96 18.21
CA PRO A 288 20.26 -4.40 18.35
C PRO A 288 21.41 -4.71 19.32
N GLU A 289 21.19 -5.66 20.21
CA GLU A 289 22.18 -6.17 21.15
C GLU A 289 22.40 -7.67 20.91
N PRO A 290 23.58 -8.22 21.21
CA PRO A 290 23.81 -9.65 21.10
C PRO A 290 22.87 -10.42 22.05
N LEU A 291 22.16 -11.40 21.50
CA LEU A 291 21.34 -12.33 22.28
C LEU A 291 22.02 -13.70 22.32
N GLU A 292 22.60 -14.02 23.47
CA GLU A 292 23.30 -15.29 23.67
C GLU A 292 22.31 -16.46 23.52
N ASN A 293 22.72 -17.48 22.76
CA ASN A 293 21.91 -18.68 22.45
C ASN A 293 20.63 -18.43 21.62
N ASP A 294 20.49 -17.27 20.98
CA ASP A 294 19.35 -16.99 20.10
C ASP A 294 19.71 -17.15 18.61
N PHE A 295 19.67 -18.39 18.13
CA PHE A 295 19.87 -18.68 16.71
C PHE A 295 18.57 -18.51 15.92
N THR A 296 18.53 -17.47 15.08
CA THR A 296 17.43 -17.24 14.14
C THR A 296 17.84 -17.57 12.71
N GLY A 297 17.84 -18.86 12.37
CA GLY A 297 18.46 -19.36 11.13
C GLY A 297 17.96 -18.75 9.82
N HIS A 298 16.70 -18.33 9.76
CA HIS A 298 16.13 -17.69 8.58
C HIS A 298 16.78 -16.32 8.30
N MET A 299 17.10 -15.58 9.37
CA MET A 299 17.81 -14.30 9.31
C MET A 299 19.26 -14.53 8.89
N SER A 300 19.97 -15.47 9.54
CA SER A 300 21.34 -15.86 9.16
C SER A 300 21.41 -16.29 7.68
N GLY A 301 20.44 -17.06 7.19
CA GLY A 301 20.34 -17.46 5.78
C GLY A 301 20.20 -16.28 4.82
N LEU A 302 19.35 -15.30 5.14
CA LEU A 302 19.17 -14.09 4.34
C LEU A 302 20.39 -13.16 4.40
N TYR A 303 21.02 -13.01 5.57
CA TYR A 303 22.28 -12.27 5.70
C TYR A 303 23.35 -12.92 4.84
N LEU A 304 23.55 -14.23 4.96
CA LEU A 304 24.53 -14.98 4.18
C LEU A 304 24.30 -14.80 2.68
N ALA A 305 23.05 -14.93 2.24
CA ALA A 305 22.66 -14.70 0.84
C ALA A 305 23.00 -13.28 0.37
N GLY A 306 22.65 -12.25 1.15
CA GLY A 306 22.90 -10.85 0.81
C GLY A 306 24.39 -10.51 0.78
N ILE A 307 25.16 -10.96 1.77
CA ILE A 307 26.61 -10.77 1.88
C ILE A 307 27.29 -11.39 0.65
N CYS A 308 27.15 -12.70 0.45
CA CYS A 308 27.79 -13.43 -0.64
C CYS A 308 27.49 -12.83 -2.01
N LYS A 309 26.22 -12.49 -2.23
CA LYS A 309 25.77 -11.92 -3.48
C LYS A 309 26.32 -10.52 -3.69
N ALA A 310 26.31 -9.65 -2.67
CA ALA A 310 26.93 -8.34 -2.74
C ALA A 310 28.42 -8.43 -3.14
N TYR A 311 29.18 -9.39 -2.59
CA TYR A 311 30.57 -9.61 -3.00
C TYR A 311 30.71 -9.94 -4.49
N MET A 312 29.93 -10.91 -4.99
CA MET A 312 29.95 -11.35 -6.39
C MET A 312 29.51 -10.23 -7.35
N LEU A 313 28.67 -9.31 -6.87
CA LEU A 313 28.21 -8.13 -7.59
C LEU A 313 29.23 -6.96 -7.56
N GLY A 314 30.33 -7.09 -6.82
CA GLY A 314 31.36 -6.06 -6.69
C GLY A 314 31.13 -5.05 -5.56
N LEU A 315 30.07 -5.20 -4.76
CA LEU A 315 29.75 -4.37 -3.60
C LEU A 315 30.56 -4.80 -2.37
N ARG A 316 31.89 -4.78 -2.50
CA ARG A 316 32.82 -5.29 -1.49
C ARG A 316 33.08 -4.28 -0.37
N ILE A 317 33.38 -4.81 0.81
CA ILE A 317 33.80 -4.05 2.01
C ILE A 317 35.07 -4.70 2.62
N PRO A 318 35.84 -4.01 3.47
CA PRO A 318 36.86 -4.67 4.28
C PRO A 318 36.23 -5.77 5.14
N GLY A 319 36.89 -6.92 5.31
CA GLY A 319 36.39 -8.03 6.13
C GLY A 319 35.31 -8.91 5.49
N HIS A 320 34.86 -8.62 4.25
CA HIS A 320 33.70 -9.26 3.62
C HIS A 320 33.71 -10.81 3.63
N ILE A 321 34.83 -11.43 3.28
CA ILE A 321 34.95 -12.90 3.25
C ILE A 321 34.89 -13.48 4.67
N GLY A 322 35.47 -12.79 5.65
CA GLY A 322 35.41 -13.17 7.06
C GLY A 322 33.97 -13.14 7.57
N LEU A 323 33.26 -12.04 7.31
CA LEU A 323 31.83 -11.92 7.62
C LEU A 323 31.02 -13.08 7.03
N ALA A 324 31.13 -13.34 5.72
CA ALA A 324 30.40 -14.45 5.07
C ALA A 324 30.69 -15.81 5.72
N ARG A 325 31.96 -16.06 6.10
CA ARG A 325 32.36 -17.28 6.79
C ARG A 325 31.74 -17.39 8.17
N THR A 326 31.74 -16.31 8.96
CA THR A 326 31.17 -16.35 10.32
C THR A 326 29.68 -16.62 10.29
N VAL A 327 28.92 -15.97 9.39
CA VAL A 327 27.48 -16.25 9.24
C VAL A 327 27.23 -17.69 8.78
N TYR A 328 28.04 -18.21 7.85
CA TYR A 328 27.97 -19.62 7.47
C TYR A 328 28.25 -20.55 8.65
N GLN A 329 29.28 -20.25 9.44
CA GLN A 329 29.67 -21.06 10.60
C GLN A 329 28.55 -21.10 11.64
N GLU A 330 27.90 -19.97 11.93
CA GLU A 330 26.74 -19.91 12.83
C GLU A 330 25.59 -20.84 12.34
N ILE A 331 25.29 -20.86 11.04
CA ILE A 331 24.28 -21.76 10.47
C ILE A 331 24.68 -23.24 10.65
N VAL A 332 25.95 -23.57 10.43
CA VAL A 332 26.45 -24.95 10.55
C VAL A 332 26.47 -25.41 12.01
N ASP A 333 26.93 -24.56 12.93
CA ASP A 333 27.04 -24.88 14.35
C ASP A 333 25.66 -25.11 14.99
N ASN A 334 24.62 -24.48 14.44
CA ASN A 334 23.23 -24.64 14.88
C ASN A 334 22.45 -25.72 14.09
N TYR A 335 23.12 -26.51 13.23
CA TYR A 335 22.49 -27.68 12.60
C TYR A 335 22.52 -28.87 13.56
N VAL A 336 21.34 -29.32 13.99
CA VAL A 336 21.21 -30.41 14.96
C VAL A 336 21.01 -31.73 14.21
N GLN A 337 22.00 -32.62 14.28
CA GLN A 337 21.83 -34.02 13.88
C GLN A 337 21.28 -34.84 15.04
N ARG A 338 20.41 -35.80 14.74
CA ARG A 338 19.82 -36.75 15.70
C ARG A 338 20.75 -37.96 15.85
N PRO A 339 21.50 -38.08 16.96
CA PRO A 339 22.44 -39.18 17.14
C PRO A 339 21.69 -40.51 17.29
N GLY A 340 22.14 -41.54 16.57
CA GLY A 340 21.56 -42.88 16.63
C GLY A 340 20.28 -43.10 15.83
N TYR A 341 19.90 -42.16 14.95
CA TYR A 341 18.79 -42.33 14.01
C TYR A 341 19.32 -42.50 12.59
N GLU A 342 19.21 -43.72 12.05
CA GLU A 342 19.63 -44.08 10.69
C GLU A 342 18.54 -43.73 9.66
N ASP A 343 18.22 -42.45 9.56
CA ASP A 343 17.36 -41.91 8.52
C ASP A 343 18.17 -40.94 7.65
N ILE A 344 17.88 -40.91 6.35
CA ILE A 344 18.49 -39.96 5.42
C ILE A 344 18.12 -38.50 5.76
N MET A 345 17.04 -38.30 6.53
CA MET A 345 16.60 -37.00 7.06
C MET A 345 16.80 -36.92 8.59
N ASN A 346 18.01 -37.21 9.08
CA ASN A 346 18.30 -37.26 10.51
C ASN A 346 18.80 -35.95 11.12
N GLY A 347 18.69 -34.81 10.46
CA GLY A 347 19.14 -33.53 11.01
C GLY A 347 18.37 -32.33 10.50
N SER A 348 18.34 -31.26 11.31
CA SER A 348 17.71 -30.01 10.94
C SER A 348 18.09 -28.81 11.80
N TRP A 349 17.62 -27.63 11.37
CA TRP A 349 17.58 -26.43 12.20
C TRP A 349 16.23 -26.32 12.90
N SER A 350 16.25 -25.98 14.19
CA SER A 350 15.06 -25.86 15.02
C SER A 350 15.22 -24.74 16.06
N PRO A 351 14.17 -23.96 16.36
CA PRO A 351 14.20 -22.99 17.45
C PRO A 351 14.03 -23.67 18.82
N PHE A 352 13.60 -24.94 18.84
CA PHE A 352 13.32 -25.73 20.03
C PHE A 352 13.92 -27.13 19.89
N ALA A 353 15.20 -27.21 19.59
CA ALA A 353 15.90 -28.49 19.64
C ALA A 353 15.99 -28.94 21.11
N ASP A 354 15.11 -29.85 21.55
CA ASP A 354 15.19 -30.42 22.90
C ASP A 354 16.48 -31.24 23.05
N PRO A 355 17.45 -30.79 23.87
CA PRO A 355 18.71 -31.51 24.08
C PRO A 355 18.51 -32.82 24.85
N VAL A 356 17.44 -32.92 25.66
CA VAL A 356 17.13 -34.08 26.52
C VAL A 356 16.46 -35.20 25.73
N ASN A 357 15.77 -34.86 24.63
CA ASN A 357 15.08 -35.82 23.76
C ASN A 357 15.76 -36.06 22.41
N ASN A 358 17.03 -35.67 22.21
CA ASN A 358 17.75 -35.80 20.93
C ASN A 358 16.97 -35.21 19.75
N GLY A 359 16.27 -34.08 19.92
CA GLY A 359 15.49 -33.45 18.85
C GLY A 359 14.22 -34.20 18.43
N LYS A 360 13.71 -35.18 19.23
CA LYS A 360 12.46 -35.91 18.93
C LYS A 360 11.22 -35.01 18.86
N ASP A 361 11.21 -33.90 19.60
CA ASP A 361 10.12 -32.92 19.64
C ASP A 361 10.50 -31.58 18.97
N GLY A 362 11.65 -31.54 18.28
CA GLY A 362 12.15 -30.33 17.64
C GLY A 362 11.26 -29.91 16.47
N MET A 363 10.67 -28.70 16.57
CA MET A 363 9.94 -28.11 15.45
C MET A 363 10.92 -27.81 14.31
N PHE A 364 10.71 -28.41 13.15
CA PHE A 364 11.45 -28.01 11.94
C PHE A 364 11.08 -26.58 11.57
N PHE A 365 12.05 -25.80 11.13
CA PHE A 365 11.85 -24.54 10.43
C PHE A 365 11.19 -24.74 9.05
N GLY A 366 10.02 -25.38 8.95
CA GLY A 366 9.36 -25.67 7.68
C GLY A 366 9.07 -24.43 6.84
N PHE A 367 8.63 -23.34 7.49
CA PHE A 367 8.36 -22.07 6.84
C PHE A 367 9.63 -21.31 6.43
N TRP A 368 10.76 -21.54 7.12
CA TRP A 368 11.98 -20.74 7.01
C TRP A 368 13.17 -21.47 6.36
N ALA A 369 13.09 -22.78 6.17
CA ALA A 369 14.16 -23.58 5.57
C ALA A 369 14.55 -23.08 4.17
N GLY A 370 13.62 -22.51 3.41
CA GLY A 370 13.91 -21.91 2.10
C GLY A 370 14.89 -20.74 2.17
N GLU A 371 14.86 -19.94 3.24
CA GLU A 371 15.78 -18.80 3.45
C GLU A 371 17.19 -19.29 3.84
N ILE A 372 17.27 -20.33 4.67
CA ILE A 372 18.54 -21.01 5.01
C ILE A 372 19.16 -21.63 3.75
N MET A 373 18.39 -22.43 3.02
CA MET A 373 18.86 -23.11 1.81
C MET A 373 19.30 -22.12 0.73
N ARG A 374 18.64 -20.98 0.60
CA ARG A 374 19.07 -19.87 -0.27
C ARG A 374 20.43 -19.31 0.16
N GLY A 375 20.63 -19.08 1.46
CA GLY A 375 21.93 -18.64 1.99
C GLY A 375 23.05 -19.62 1.64
N LEU A 376 22.83 -20.91 1.93
CA LEU A 376 23.80 -21.97 1.68
C LEU A 376 24.10 -22.16 0.18
N SER A 377 23.08 -22.10 -0.68
CA SER A 377 23.29 -22.25 -2.14
C SER A 377 24.11 -21.10 -2.70
N ILE A 378 23.80 -19.86 -2.32
CA ILE A 378 24.55 -18.68 -2.78
C ILE A 378 25.96 -18.66 -2.17
N TYR A 379 26.14 -19.12 -0.94
CA TYR A 379 27.47 -19.27 -0.34
C TYR A 379 28.32 -20.27 -1.12
N ALA A 380 27.76 -21.40 -1.55
CA ALA A 380 28.47 -22.35 -2.40
C ALA A 380 28.95 -21.72 -3.72
N GLU A 381 28.07 -20.97 -4.41
CA GLU A 381 28.44 -20.19 -5.61
C GLU A 381 29.55 -19.18 -5.32
N PHE A 382 29.45 -18.46 -4.20
CA PHE A 382 30.43 -17.48 -3.76
C PHE A 382 31.80 -18.11 -3.51
N ILE A 383 31.88 -19.28 -2.88
CA ILE A 383 33.15 -19.99 -2.67
C ILE A 383 33.79 -20.35 -4.01
N PHE A 384 33.02 -20.88 -4.97
CA PHE A 384 33.54 -21.15 -6.33
C PHE A 384 33.98 -19.88 -7.06
N SER A 385 33.37 -18.72 -6.77
CA SER A 385 33.78 -17.44 -7.36
C SER A 385 35.12 -16.91 -6.83
N ILE A 386 35.54 -17.34 -5.62
CA ILE A 386 36.79 -16.90 -4.98
C ILE A 386 37.92 -17.91 -5.21
N PHE A 387 37.60 -19.21 -5.23
CA PHE A 387 38.54 -20.31 -5.41
C PHE A 387 38.16 -21.09 -6.69
N PRO A 388 38.46 -20.55 -7.88
CA PRO A 388 38.07 -21.13 -9.17
C PRO A 388 38.79 -22.44 -9.51
#